data_AF-A0A3C0B1Q2-F1
#
_entry.id   AF-A0A3C0B1Q2-F1
#
_cell.length_a   1.000
_cell.length_b   1.000
_cell.length_c   1.000
_cell.angle_alpha   90.00
_cell.angle_beta   90.00
_cell.angle_gamma   90.00
#
_symmetry.space_group_name_H-M   'P 1'
#
loop_
_entity.id
_entity.type
_entity.pdbx_description
1 polymer ?
#
loop_
_entity_poly.entity_id
_entity_poly.type
_entity_poly.pdbx_seq_one_letter_code
_entity_poly.pdbx_strand_id
1 'polypeptide(L)'
;MKFKFKNSILTSILALFFCGLSFSQKNQTFTIILDAGHGGKDPGNTYHGFKEKEIALKTTLKVGKILEKEKGLKIIYTRTSDVFIELAKRPKVA
;
A
#
# COMPACT_ATOMS: atom_id res chain seq x y z
N MET A 1 36.54 14.15 -46.28
CA MET A 1 35.99 13.15 -45.34
C MET A 1 35.74 13.78 -43.96
N LYS A 2 34.70 14.63 -43.80
CA LYS A 2 34.39 15.33 -42.52
C LYS A 2 32.91 15.24 -42.09
N PHE A 3 32.07 14.58 -42.89
CA PHE A 3 30.61 14.59 -42.73
C PHE A 3 30.04 13.53 -41.77
N LYS A 4 30.84 12.53 -41.34
CA LYS A 4 30.34 11.43 -40.49
C LYS A 4 30.40 11.71 -38.98
N PHE A 5 31.31 12.58 -38.51
CA PHE A 5 31.58 12.75 -37.08
C PHE A 5 30.54 13.64 -36.37
N LYS A 6 30.11 14.75 -37.00
CA LYS A 6 29.04 15.63 -36.47
C LYS A 6 27.70 14.91 -36.37
N ASN A 7 27.39 14.07 -37.35
CA ASN A 7 26.13 13.32 -37.38
C ASN A 7 26.10 12.23 -36.30
N SER A 8 27.26 11.61 -35.99
CA SER A 8 27.36 10.61 -34.91
C SER A 8 27.10 11.19 -33.52
N ILE A 9 27.61 12.40 -33.25
CA ILE A 9 27.38 13.09 -31.96
C ILE A 9 25.91 13.49 -31.83
N LEU A 10 25.31 14.01 -32.91
CA LEU A 10 23.90 14.37 -32.94
C LEU A 10 22.99 13.15 -32.71
N THR A 11 23.32 12.01 -33.33
CA THR A 11 22.58 10.75 -33.10
C THR A 11 22.74 10.22 -31.68
N SER A 12 23.92 10.35 -31.07
CA SER A 12 24.15 9.94 -29.67
C SER A 12 23.38 10.83 -28.69
N ILE A 13 23.35 12.16 -28.91
CA ILE A 13 22.58 13.11 -28.11
C ILE A 13 21.08 12.84 -28.24
N LEU A 14 20.60 12.57 -29.46
CA LEU A 14 19.19 12.25 -29.70
C LEU A 14 18.78 10.90 -29.05
N ALA A 15 19.66 9.90 -29.10
CA ALA A 15 19.45 8.62 -28.42
C ALA A 15 19.43 8.76 -26.88
N LEU A 16 20.30 9.59 -26.31
CA LEU A 16 20.32 9.92 -24.87
C LEU A 16 19.03 10.65 -24.44
N PHE A 17 18.52 11.57 -25.27
CA PHE A 17 17.27 12.29 -25.00
C PHE A 17 16.05 11.36 -25.06
N PHE A 18 16.03 10.42 -26.03
CA PHE A 18 14.97 9.42 -26.15
C PHE A 18 15.00 8.38 -25.01
N CYS A 19 16.18 8.06 -24.48
CA CYS A 19 16.34 7.14 -23.35
C CYS A 19 15.77 7.71 -22.04
N GLY A 20 15.85 9.03 -21.84
CA GLY A 20 15.27 9.73 -20.68
C GLY A 20 13.74 9.65 -20.60
N LEU A 21 13.05 9.50 -21.74
CA LEU A 21 11.58 9.36 -21.80
C LEU A 21 11.10 7.97 -21.37
N SER A 22 11.94 6.94 -21.49
CA SER A 22 11.61 5.56 -21.15
C SER A 22 11.62 5.26 -19.64
N PHE A 23 12.15 6.17 -18.82
CA PHE A 23 12.33 5.95 -17.37
C PHE A 23 11.15 6.42 -16.48
N SER A 24 9.98 6.68 -17.07
CA SER A 24 8.76 6.99 -16.30
C SER A 24 7.92 5.74 -16.04
N GLN A 25 8.48 4.69 -15.43
CA GLN A 25 7.64 3.66 -14.81
C GLN A 25 7.06 4.23 -13.52
N LYS A 26 5.82 4.71 -13.57
CA LYS A 26 5.04 5.06 -12.38
C LYS A 26 4.89 3.78 -11.56
N ASN A 27 5.72 3.62 -10.52
CA ASN A 27 5.52 2.59 -9.50
C ASN A 27 4.18 2.87 -8.82
N GLN A 28 3.11 2.26 -9.33
CA GLN A 28 1.78 2.42 -8.75
C GLN A 28 1.77 1.61 -7.46
N THR A 29 1.79 2.31 -6.33
CA THR A 29 1.57 1.71 -5.02
C THR A 29 0.14 1.20 -4.95
N PHE A 30 -0.04 -0.10 -4.73
CA PHE A 30 -1.35 -0.70 -4.48
C PHE A 30 -1.72 -0.52 -3.01
N THR A 31 -2.84 0.13 -2.74
CA THR A 31 -3.28 0.40 -1.36
C THR A 31 -4.25 -0.68 -0.89
N ILE A 32 -3.99 -1.24 0.28
CA ILE A 32 -4.84 -2.24 0.95
C ILE A 32 -5.29 -1.64 2.29
N ILE A 33 -6.60 -1.59 2.52
CA ILE A 33 -7.17 -1.23 3.82
C ILE A 33 -7.56 -2.49 4.56
N LEU A 34 -7.03 -2.65 5.77
CA LEU A 34 -7.37 -3.73 6.68
C LEU A 34 -8.31 -3.22 7.77
N ASP A 35 -9.57 -3.64 7.72
CA ASP A 35 -10.57 -3.30 8.73
C ASP A 35 -10.62 -4.35 9.84
N ALA A 36 -10.26 -3.97 11.07
CA ALA A 36 -10.48 -4.82 12.24
C ALA A 36 -11.88 -4.53 12.83
N GLY A 37 -12.81 -5.47 12.63
CA GLY A 37 -14.19 -5.39 13.14
C GLY A 37 -14.29 -5.10 14.64
N HIS A 38 -15.39 -4.48 15.08
CA HIS A 38 -15.68 -4.15 16.48
C HIS A 38 -14.57 -3.30 17.15
N GLY A 39 -14.43 -3.37 18.48
CA GLY A 39 -13.36 -2.73 19.26
C GLY A 39 -13.87 -1.87 20.42
N GLY A 40 -13.03 -1.69 21.44
CA GLY A 40 -13.34 -0.91 22.63
C GLY A 40 -14.60 -1.43 23.34
N LYS A 41 -15.64 -0.59 23.39
CA LYS A 41 -16.94 -0.89 24.01
C LYS A 41 -17.79 -1.92 23.26
N ASP A 42 -17.46 -2.20 22.00
CA ASP A 42 -18.15 -3.19 21.17
C ASP A 42 -17.29 -4.46 21.11
N PRO A 43 -17.66 -5.55 21.82
CA PRO A 43 -16.92 -6.80 21.79
C PRO A 43 -17.14 -7.62 20.52
N GLY A 44 -18.21 -7.35 19.76
CA GLY A 44 -18.77 -8.28 18.78
C GLY A 44 -19.30 -9.55 19.44
N ASN A 45 -19.33 -10.65 18.69
CA ASN A 45 -19.74 -11.94 19.24
C ASN A 45 -18.79 -12.40 20.37
N THR A 46 -19.37 -13.02 21.40
CA THR A 46 -18.62 -13.52 22.56
C THR A 46 -19.04 -14.96 22.85
N TYR A 47 -18.06 -15.86 22.95
CA TYR A 47 -18.32 -17.28 23.22
C TYR A 47 -17.14 -17.91 23.97
N HIS A 48 -17.40 -18.64 25.06
CA HIS A 48 -16.37 -19.29 25.90
C HIS A 48 -15.16 -18.41 26.26
N GLY A 49 -15.40 -17.14 26.60
CA GLY A 49 -14.34 -16.19 26.97
C GLY A 49 -13.60 -15.57 25.79
N PHE A 50 -13.87 -15.99 24.55
CA PHE A 50 -13.34 -15.34 23.35
C PHE A 50 -14.22 -14.16 22.95
N LYS A 51 -13.58 -13.07 22.51
CA LYS A 51 -14.24 -11.88 21.97
C LYS A 51 -13.82 -11.67 20.53
N GLU A 52 -14.80 -11.48 19.66
CA GLU A 52 -14.57 -11.23 18.24
C GLU A 52 -13.59 -10.07 18.00
N LYS A 53 -13.74 -8.96 18.74
CA LYS A 53 -12.86 -7.79 18.61
C LYS A 53 -11.36 -8.11 18.80
N GLU A 54 -11.04 -9.10 19.63
CA GLU A 54 -9.67 -9.50 19.93
C GLU A 54 -9.11 -10.40 18.83
N ILE A 55 -9.93 -11.34 18.35
CA ILE A 55 -9.59 -12.23 17.23
C ILE A 55 -9.40 -11.40 15.96
N ALA A 56 -10.33 -10.50 15.66
CA ALA A 56 -10.27 -9.59 14.51
C ALA A 56 -8.99 -8.75 14.55
N LEU A 57 -8.68 -8.09 15.68
CA LEU A 57 -7.46 -7.28 15.82
C LEU A 57 -6.19 -8.12 15.62
N LYS A 58 -6.09 -9.27 16.28
CA LYS A 58 -4.92 -10.15 16.18
C LYS A 58 -4.72 -10.65 14.74
N THR A 59 -5.80 -11.01 14.05
CA THR A 59 -5.75 -11.45 12.65
C THR A 59 -5.32 -10.32 11.74
N THR A 60 -5.96 -9.16 11.83
CA THR A 60 -5.64 -7.98 11.01
C THR A 60 -4.17 -7.56 11.17
N LEU A 61 -3.64 -7.52 12.40
CA LEU A 61 -2.23 -7.17 12.63
C LEU A 61 -1.25 -8.23 12.09
N LYS A 62 -1.61 -9.52 12.13
CA LYS A 62 -0.78 -10.58 11.54
C LYS A 62 -0.75 -10.49 10.01
N VAL A 63 -1.92 -10.29 9.38
CA VAL A 63 -2.03 -10.09 7.92
C VAL A 63 -1.23 -8.86 7.51
N GLY A 64 -1.41 -7.75 8.21
CA GLY A 64 -0.69 -6.50 7.96
C GLY A 64 0.83 -6.67 8.00
N LYS A 65 1.37 -7.32 9.05
CA LYS A 65 2.81 -7.63 9.15
C LYS A 65 3.36 -8.49 8.01
N ILE A 66 2.52 -9.31 7.38
CA ILE A 66 2.91 -10.10 6.20
C ILE A 66 2.95 -9.18 4.98
N LEU A 67 1.88 -8.43 4.75
CA LEU A 67 1.73 -7.54 3.59
C LEU A 67 2.73 -6.38 3.58
N GLU A 68 3.10 -5.84 4.75
CA GLU A 68 4.09 -4.77 4.89
C GLU A 68 5.49 -5.16 4.40
N LYS A 69 5.77 -6.45 4.22
CA LYS A 69 7.03 -6.95 3.65
C LYS A 69 7.06 -6.87 2.12
N GLU A 70 5.89 -6.77 1.49
CA GLU A 70 5.77 -6.74 0.04
C GLU A 70 6.06 -5.35 -0.52
N LYS A 71 6.90 -5.31 -1.56
CA LYS A 71 7.21 -4.05 -2.24
C LYS A 71 6.01 -3.57 -3.04
N GLY A 72 5.78 -2.26 -3.03
CA GLY A 72 4.71 -1.64 -3.81
C GLY A 72 3.33 -1.70 -3.15
N LEU A 73 3.21 -2.23 -1.93
CA LEU A 73 1.97 -2.16 -1.15
C LEU A 73 2.00 -1.00 -0.15
N LYS A 74 0.87 -0.32 0.01
CA LYS A 74 0.60 0.60 1.11
C LYS A 74 -0.53 0.02 1.97
N ILE A 75 -0.22 -0.29 3.22
CA ILE A 75 -1.18 -0.88 4.15
C ILE A 75 -1.75 0.22 5.06
N ILE A 76 -3.07 0.31 5.14
CA ILE A 76 -3.80 1.22 6.02
C ILE A 76 -4.68 0.37 6.93
N TYR A 77 -4.75 0.70 8.21
CA TYR A 77 -5.58 0.00 9.19
C TYR A 77 -6.71 0.91 9.65
N THR A 78 -7.92 0.38 9.86
CA THR A 78 -8.99 1.15 10.53
C THR A 78 -8.70 1.34 12.01
N ARG A 79 -8.04 0.35 12.65
CA ARG A 79 -7.49 0.43 14.01
C ARG A 79 -6.32 -0.55 14.20
N THR A 80 -5.39 -0.19 15.06
CA THR A 80 -4.23 -1.03 15.47
C THR A 80 -4.23 -1.36 16.96
N SER A 81 -5.24 -0.90 17.70
CA SER A 81 -5.45 -1.13 19.13
C SER A 81 -6.92 -1.45 19.42
N ASP A 82 -7.23 -1.78 20.67
CA ASP A 82 -8.59 -2.07 21.11
C ASP A 82 -9.41 -0.78 21.33
N VAL A 83 -9.82 -0.15 20.22
CA VAL A 83 -10.64 1.07 20.20
C VAL A 83 -11.88 0.89 19.35
N PHE A 84 -12.96 1.56 19.73
CA PHE A 84 -14.20 1.55 18.95
C PHE A 84 -14.12 2.58 17.82
N ILE A 85 -14.31 2.13 16.57
CA ILE A 85 -14.45 2.98 15.38
C ILE A 85 -15.87 2.85 14.85
N GLU A 86 -16.60 3.96 14.79
CA GLU A 86 -17.95 4.02 14.23
C GLU A 86 -17.98 3.54 12.78
N LEU A 87 -19.04 2.81 12.40
CA LEU A 87 -19.20 2.25 11.06
C LEU A 87 -19.03 3.33 9.96
N ALA A 88 -19.61 4.52 10.14
CA ALA A 88 -19.50 5.62 9.17
C ALA A 88 -18.09 6.20 9.04
N LYS A 89 -17.19 5.95 9.99
CA LYS A 89 -15.78 6.40 9.94
C LYS A 89 -14.88 5.38 9.25
N ARG A 90 -15.25 4.09 9.21
CA ARG A 90 -14.42 3.01 8.64
C ARG A 90 -14.16 3.18 7.14
N PRO A 91 -15.14 3.51 6.28
CA PRO A 91 -14.87 3.77 4.86
C PRO A 91 -14.07 5.05 4.59
N LYS A 92 -13.96 5.97 5.55
CA LYS A 92 -13.27 7.26 5.34
C LYS A 92 -11.75 7.13 5.32
N VAL A 93 -11.21 5.97 5.74
CA VAL A 93 -9.78 5.66 5.63
C VAL A 93 -9.43 4.90 4.34
N ALA A 94 -10.45 4.59 3.51
CA ALA A 94 -10.29 3.91 2.24
C ALA A 94 -9.99 4.88 1.09
#